data_AF-A0A7S3M6I5-F1
#
_entry.id   AF-A0A7S3M6I5-F1
#
_cell.length_a   1.000
_cell.length_b   1.000
_cell.length_c   1.000
_cell.angle_alpha   90.00
_cell.angle_beta   90.00
_cell.angle_gamma   90.00
#
_symmetry.space_group_name_H-M   'P 1'
#
loop_
_entity.id
_entity.type
_entity.pdbx_description
1 polymer ?
#
loop_
_entity_poly.entity_id
_entity_poly.type
_entity_poly.pdbx_seq_one_letter_code
_entity_poly.pdbx_strand_id
1 'polypeptide(L)'
;GLQILEGKGMPTGNDTVVKLAILGWCIEWLQGWLLVADDFMDDSHTRRGQKCWYLLPDVQKIALNDAFLIEMIVFKVLKRHFSAQPYYAQLVDLFMETTFQTECGQLLDTLCLNLGLNDFTEQR
;
A
#
# COMPACT_ATOMS: atom_id res chain seq x y z
N GLY A 1 -12.69 -3.25 -14.63
CA GLY A 1 -12.34 -1.85 -14.91
C GLY A 1 -13.13 -1.30 -16.09
N LEU A 2 -12.72 -1.62 -17.32
CA LEU A 2 -13.33 -1.05 -18.53
C LEU A 2 -14.81 -1.39 -18.70
N GLN A 3 -15.21 -2.63 -18.46
CA GLN A 3 -16.63 -3.04 -18.50
C GLN A 3 -17.52 -2.23 -17.52
N ILE A 4 -16.98 -1.83 -16.37
CA ILE A 4 -17.70 -0.98 -15.40
C ILE A 4 -17.88 0.43 -15.95
N LEU A 5 -16.84 0.97 -16.61
CA LEU A 5 -16.92 2.27 -17.27
C LEU A 5 -17.89 2.25 -18.43
N GLU A 6 -17.85 1.22 -19.28
CA GLU A 6 -18.78 1.02 -20.39
C GLU A 6 -20.22 0.92 -19.88
N GLY A 7 -20.46 0.13 -18.83
CA GLY A 7 -21.78 0.01 -18.19
C GLY A 7 -22.28 1.32 -17.56
N LYS A 8 -21.39 2.28 -17.29
CA LYS A 8 -21.73 3.64 -16.80
C LYS A 8 -21.74 4.69 -17.93
N GLY A 9 -21.55 4.30 -19.19
CA GLY A 9 -21.45 5.22 -20.33
C GLY A 9 -20.23 6.16 -20.25
N MET A 10 -19.19 5.79 -19.51
CA MET A 10 -17.98 6.59 -19.33
C MET A 10 -16.96 6.34 -20.47
N PRO A 11 -16.11 7.32 -20.80
CA PRO A 11 -15.13 7.18 -21.87
C PRO A 11 -14.10 6.08 -21.61
N THR A 12 -13.90 5.18 -22.57
CA THR A 12 -12.94 4.05 -22.51
C THR A 12 -11.79 4.17 -23.51
N GLY A 13 -11.49 5.39 -23.96
CA GLY A 13 -10.33 5.65 -24.82
C GLY A 13 -8.99 5.37 -24.13
N ASN A 14 -7.91 5.34 -24.93
CA ASN A 14 -6.56 5.01 -24.46
C ASN A 14 -6.11 5.81 -23.23
N ASP A 15 -6.41 7.11 -23.18
CA ASP A 15 -6.05 7.96 -22.03
C ASP A 15 -6.69 7.49 -20.72
N THR A 16 -7.94 7.03 -20.78
CA THR A 16 -8.63 6.46 -19.61
C THR A 16 -7.98 5.14 -19.20
N VAL A 17 -7.69 4.26 -20.16
CA VAL A 17 -7.03 2.97 -19.90
C VAL A 17 -5.67 3.19 -19.22
N VAL A 18 -4.87 4.11 -19.74
CA VAL A 18 -3.55 4.46 -19.19
C VAL A 18 -3.67 5.01 -17.76
N LYS A 19 -4.60 5.93 -17.52
CA LYS A 19 -4.84 6.46 -16.16
C LYS A 19 -5.26 5.36 -15.18
N LEU A 20 -6.16 4.47 -15.60
CA LEU A 20 -6.56 3.33 -14.76
C LEU A 20 -5.40 2.39 -14.46
N ALA A 21 -4.55 2.09 -15.46
CA ALA A 21 -3.38 1.25 -15.26
C ALA A 21 -2.39 1.89 -14.27
N ILE A 22 -2.17 3.22 -14.37
CA ILE A 22 -1.33 3.96 -13.42
C ILE A 22 -1.89 3.87 -12.00
N LEU A 23 -3.21 4.06 -11.83
CA LEU A 23 -3.86 3.89 -10.52
C LEU A 23 -3.72 2.47 -9.97
N GLY A 24 -3.87 1.46 -10.82
CA GLY A 24 -3.62 0.07 -10.44
C GLY A 24 -2.20 -0.14 -9.92
N TRP A 25 -1.20 0.40 -10.62
CA TRP A 25 0.19 0.36 -10.16
C TRP A 25 0.42 1.13 -8.87
N CYS A 26 -0.24 2.27 -8.64
CA CYS A 26 -0.19 2.96 -7.34
C CYS A 26 -0.66 2.06 -6.19
N ILE A 27 -1.68 1.23 -6.40
CA ILE A 27 -2.15 0.26 -5.40
C ILE A 27 -1.11 -0.87 -5.21
N GLU A 28 -0.52 -1.39 -6.27
CA GLU A 28 0.54 -2.40 -6.17
C GLU A 28 1.79 -1.86 -5.43
N TRP A 29 2.16 -0.60 -5.65
CA TRP A 29 3.24 0.05 -4.91
C TRP A 29 2.86 0.31 -3.45
N LEU A 30 1.61 0.71 -3.19
CA LEU A 30 1.08 0.83 -1.82
C LEU A 30 1.17 -0.51 -1.08
N GLN A 31 0.75 -1.60 -1.71
CA GLN A 31 0.86 -2.94 -1.17
C GLN A 31 2.33 -3.38 -1.02
N GLY A 32 3.18 -3.00 -1.96
CA GLY A 32 4.59 -3.35 -1.98
C GLY A 32 5.37 -2.80 -0.79
N TRP A 33 5.22 -1.52 -0.45
CA TRP A 33 5.94 -0.97 0.71
C TRP A 33 5.45 -1.56 2.03
N LEU A 34 4.13 -1.77 2.16
CA LEU A 34 3.53 -2.42 3.33
C LEU A 34 4.14 -3.81 3.54
N LEU A 35 4.24 -4.63 2.48
CA LEU A 35 4.85 -5.95 2.58
C LEU A 35 6.33 -5.91 2.97
N VAL A 36 7.10 -4.93 2.47
CA VAL A 36 8.52 -4.81 2.82
C VAL A 36 8.68 -4.48 4.31
N ALA A 37 7.84 -3.59 4.83
CA ALA A 37 7.82 -3.25 6.26
C ALA A 37 7.32 -4.43 7.12
N ASP A 38 6.22 -5.05 6.74
CA ASP A 38 5.59 -6.22 7.39
C ASP A 38 6.58 -7.38 7.51
N ASP A 39 7.23 -7.76 6.41
CA ASP A 39 8.23 -8.84 6.41
C ASP A 39 9.35 -8.59 7.43
N PHE A 40 9.75 -7.33 7.62
CA PHE A 40 10.78 -6.93 8.58
C PHE A 40 10.26 -6.91 10.03
N MET A 41 9.03 -6.47 10.26
CA MET A 41 8.41 -6.44 11.60
C MET A 41 8.14 -7.85 12.14
N ASP A 42 7.76 -8.78 11.26
CA ASP A 42 7.36 -10.15 11.61
C ASP A 42 8.50 -11.17 11.56
N ASP A 43 9.73 -10.74 11.28
CA ASP A 43 10.88 -11.62 11.03
C ASP A 43 10.59 -12.71 9.97
N SER A 44 9.87 -12.35 8.90
CA SER A 44 9.45 -13.28 7.86
C SER A 44 10.62 -13.78 6.99
N HIS A 45 10.62 -15.07 6.66
CA HIS A 45 11.69 -15.67 5.86
C HIS A 45 11.49 -15.57 4.34
N THR A 46 10.25 -15.66 3.87
CA THR A 46 9.95 -15.71 2.43
C THR A 46 8.71 -14.93 2.05
N ARG A 47 8.77 -14.24 0.91
CA ARG A 47 7.64 -13.56 0.27
C ARG A 47 7.61 -13.90 -1.21
N ARG A 48 6.42 -14.29 -1.72
CA ARG A 48 6.20 -14.67 -3.14
C ARG A 48 7.21 -15.73 -3.64
N GLY A 49 7.56 -16.70 -2.80
CA GLY A 49 8.48 -17.80 -3.12
C GLY A 49 9.97 -17.43 -3.14
N GLN A 50 10.34 -16.21 -2.73
CA GLN A 50 11.72 -15.73 -2.63
C GLN A 50 12.01 -15.29 -1.20
N LYS A 51 13.29 -15.07 -0.86
CA LYS A 51 13.66 -14.46 0.43
C LYS A 51 13.03 -13.08 0.56
N CYS A 52 12.58 -12.72 1.76
CA CYS A 52 12.10 -11.38 2.06
C CYS A 52 13.18 -10.32 1.76
N TRP A 53 12.76 -9.11 1.37
CA TRP A 53 13.66 -8.07 0.87
C TRP A 53 14.80 -7.75 1.86
N TYR A 54 14.47 -7.65 3.15
CA TYR A 54 15.43 -7.37 4.20
C TYR A 54 16.44 -8.50 4.47
N LEU A 55 16.21 -9.72 3.96
CA LEU A 55 17.14 -10.84 4.13
C LEU A 55 18.22 -10.89 3.04
N LEU A 56 18.18 -9.98 2.07
CA LEU A 56 19.24 -9.87 1.07
C LEU A 56 20.51 -9.27 1.71
N PRO A 57 21.71 -9.85 1.46
CA PRO A 57 22.94 -9.41 2.11
C PRO A 57 23.26 -7.93 1.95
N ASP A 58 22.90 -7.33 0.83
CA ASP A 58 23.19 -5.92 0.53
C ASP A 58 22.08 -4.96 0.99
N VAL A 59 20.96 -5.48 1.49
CA VAL A 59 19.78 -4.68 1.89
C VAL A 59 19.68 -4.61 3.41
N GLN A 60 19.43 -5.73 4.09
CA GLN A 60 19.30 -5.77 5.55
C GLN A 60 18.33 -4.69 6.07
N LYS A 61 18.77 -3.88 7.04
CA LYS A 61 17.97 -2.81 7.66
C LYS A 61 17.66 -1.64 6.70
N ILE A 62 18.36 -1.54 5.56
CA ILE A 62 18.06 -0.51 4.54
C ILE A 62 16.66 -0.71 3.96
N ALA A 63 16.12 -1.94 4.02
CA ALA A 63 14.76 -2.26 3.61
C ALA A 63 13.69 -1.33 4.19
N LEU A 64 13.89 -0.82 5.41
CA LEU A 64 12.94 0.13 6.01
C LEU A 64 12.90 1.47 5.27
N ASN A 65 14.06 2.00 4.88
CA ASN A 65 14.12 3.20 4.05
C ASN A 65 13.58 2.93 2.64
N ASP A 66 13.81 1.74 2.10
CA ASP A 66 13.25 1.34 0.80
C ASP A 66 11.72 1.29 0.83
N ALA A 67 11.12 0.82 1.94
CA ALA A 67 9.67 0.87 2.13
C ALA A 67 9.15 2.31 2.07
N PHE A 68 9.72 3.23 2.86
CA PHE A 68 9.33 4.65 2.80
C PHE A 68 9.54 5.27 1.42
N LEU A 69 10.61 4.89 0.70
CA LEU A 69 10.84 5.37 -0.66
C LEU A 69 9.74 4.89 -1.61
N ILE A 70 9.34 3.62 -1.53
CA ILE A 70 8.26 3.05 -2.34
C ILE A 70 6.93 3.75 -2.03
N GLU A 71 6.63 4.00 -0.76
CA GLU A 71 5.46 4.78 -0.36
C GLU A 71 5.46 6.18 -1.02
N MET A 72 6.59 6.89 -0.95
CA MET A 72 6.71 8.22 -1.57
C MET A 72 6.59 8.19 -3.10
N ILE A 73 7.00 7.09 -3.75
CA ILE A 73 6.80 6.91 -5.19
C ILE A 73 5.31 6.92 -5.55
N VAL A 74 4.44 6.34 -4.72
CA VAL A 74 2.99 6.39 -4.93
C VAL A 74 2.52 7.83 -5.10
N PHE A 75 2.84 8.70 -4.14
CA PHE A 75 2.43 10.11 -4.17
C PHE A 75 3.10 10.90 -5.31
N LYS A 76 4.34 10.56 -5.69
CA LYS A 76 5.02 11.17 -6.84
C LYS A 76 4.34 10.81 -8.16
N VAL A 77 3.90 9.56 -8.32
CA VAL A 77 3.15 9.09 -9.50
C VAL A 77 1.77 9.74 -9.55
N LEU A 78 1.04 9.78 -8.42
CA LEU A 78 -0.25 10.47 -8.32
C LEU A 78 -0.13 11.94 -8.75
N LYS A 79 0.83 12.67 -8.20
CA LYS A 79 1.08 14.07 -8.56
C LYS A 79 1.41 14.24 -10.05
N ARG A 80 2.24 13.37 -10.61
CA ARG A 80 2.66 13.45 -12.00
C ARG A 80 1.50 13.27 -12.98
N HIS A 81 0.61 12.33 -12.71
CA HIS A 81 -0.41 11.91 -13.68
C HIS A 81 -1.81 12.49 -13.41
N PHE A 82 -2.08 12.92 -12.17
CA PHE A 82 -3.41 13.35 -11.76
C PHE A 82 -3.48 14.79 -11.27
N SER A 83 -2.38 15.53 -11.09
CA SER A 83 -2.41 16.89 -10.51
C SER A 83 -3.30 17.89 -11.26
N ALA A 84 -3.47 17.75 -12.57
CA ALA A 84 -4.35 18.59 -13.38
C ALA A 84 -5.83 18.15 -13.35
N GLN A 85 -6.15 17.02 -12.70
CA GLN A 85 -7.51 16.50 -12.63
C GLN A 85 -8.27 17.12 -11.45
N PRO A 86 -9.56 17.42 -11.59
CA PRO A 86 -10.34 18.07 -10.52
C PRO A 86 -10.46 17.23 -9.25
N TYR A 87 -10.28 15.91 -9.36
CA TYR A 87 -10.37 14.96 -8.24
C TYR A 87 -9.02 14.61 -7.61
N TYR A 88 -7.92 15.28 -7.98
CA TYR A 88 -6.58 14.97 -7.48
C TYR A 88 -6.49 14.97 -5.95
N ALA A 89 -7.04 15.99 -5.28
CA ALA A 89 -7.00 16.09 -3.82
C ALA A 89 -7.72 14.91 -3.16
N GLN A 90 -8.94 14.59 -3.62
CA GLN A 90 -9.72 13.45 -3.13
C GLN A 90 -8.98 12.12 -3.33
N LEU A 91 -8.24 12.00 -4.43
CA LEU A 91 -7.45 10.82 -4.73
C LEU A 91 -6.27 10.68 -3.75
N VAL A 92 -5.54 11.77 -3.48
CA VAL A 92 -4.45 11.76 -2.49
C VAL A 92 -5.00 11.43 -1.10
N ASP A 93 -6.09 12.09 -0.68
CA ASP A 93 -6.74 11.85 0.61
C ASP A 93 -7.17 10.38 0.74
N LEU A 94 -7.72 9.79 -0.32
CA LEU A 94 -8.11 8.38 -0.32
C LEU A 94 -6.91 7.44 -0.10
N PHE A 95 -5.78 7.69 -0.77
CA PHE A 95 -4.58 6.89 -0.56
C PHE A 95 -4.03 7.06 0.85
N MET A 96 -3.99 8.28 1.39
CA MET A 96 -3.53 8.55 2.75
C MET A 96 -4.44 7.90 3.80
N GLU A 97 -5.75 8.01 3.65
CA GLU A 97 -6.72 7.39 4.56
C GLU A 97 -6.63 5.86 4.52
N THR A 98 -6.45 5.28 3.32
CA THR A 98 -6.26 3.83 3.18
C THR A 98 -4.97 3.36 3.85
N THR A 99 -3.87 4.11 3.69
CA THR A 99 -2.61 3.87 4.41
C THR A 99 -2.84 3.93 5.92
N PHE A 100 -3.44 5.00 6.42
CA PHE A 100 -3.68 5.21 7.84
C PHE A 100 -4.52 4.08 8.46
N GLN A 101 -5.61 3.68 7.80
CA GLN A 101 -6.44 2.56 8.25
C GLN A 101 -5.65 1.25 8.30
N THR A 102 -4.76 1.03 7.33
CA THR A 102 -3.91 -0.17 7.30
C THR A 102 -2.87 -0.15 8.41
N GLU A 103 -2.23 0.99 8.67
CA GLU A 103 -1.28 1.17 9.78
C GLU A 103 -1.95 1.03 11.15
N CYS A 104 -3.18 1.54 11.32
CA CYS A 104 -3.98 1.27 12.52
C CYS A 104 -4.25 -0.24 12.69
N GLY A 105 -4.54 -0.95 11.60
CA GLY A 105 -4.66 -2.41 11.59
C GLY A 105 -3.37 -3.09 12.04
N GLN A 106 -2.22 -2.67 11.48
CA GLN A 106 -0.90 -3.22 11.84
C GLN A 106 -0.54 -2.95 13.30
N LEU A 107 -0.88 -1.77 13.82
CA LEU A 107 -0.70 -1.44 15.23
C LEU A 107 -1.48 -2.42 16.12
N LEU A 108 -2.75 -2.67 15.78
CA LEU A 108 -3.58 -3.64 16.52
C LEU A 108 -3.02 -5.07 16.44
N ASP A 109 -2.57 -5.49 15.27
CA ASP A 109 -1.94 -6.80 15.06
C ASP A 109 -0.67 -6.96 15.92
N THR A 110 0.19 -5.95 15.90
CA THR A 110 1.42 -5.92 16.70
C THR A 110 1.13 -5.93 18.21
N LEU A 111 0.07 -5.25 18.65
CA LEU A 111 -0.36 -5.31 20.05
C LEU A 111 -0.79 -6.73 20.44
N CYS A 112 -1.57 -7.40 19.59
CA CYS A 112 -1.99 -8.79 19.83
C CYS A 112 -0.82 -9.77 19.96
N LEU A 113 0.31 -9.55 19.28
CA LEU A 113 1.52 -10.37 19.45
C LEU A 113 2.16 -10.24 20.83
N ASN A 114 1.95 -9.11 21.51
CA ASN A 114 2.56 -8.79 22.80
C ASN A 114 1.61 -9.02 23.99
N LEU A 115 0.34 -9.34 23.74
CA LEU A 115 -0.68 -9.57 24.76
C LEU A 115 -0.87 -11.08 25.00
N GLY A 116 -1.02 -11.47 26.25
CA GLY A 116 -1.42 -12.81 26.64
C GLY A 116 -2.94 -12.96 26.69
N LEU A 117 -3.45 -14.20 26.68
CA LEU A 117 -4.90 -14.47 26.80
C LEU A 117 -5.56 -13.80 28.01
N ASN A 118 -4.82 -13.60 29.10
CA ASN A 118 -5.31 -12.99 30.33
C ASN A 118 -5.46 -11.46 30.23
N ASP A 119 -4.87 -10.83 29.22
CA ASP A 119 -4.97 -9.39 29.00
C ASP A 119 -6.27 -9.02 28.24
N PHE A 120 -6.98 -10.02 27.70
CA PHE A 120 -8.27 -9.83 27.05
C PHE A 120 -9.40 -9.99 28.07
N THR A 121 -10.26 -8.98 28.16
CA THR A 121 -11.48 -9.04 28.98
C THR A 121 -12.72 -9.08 28.09
N GLU A 122 -13.77 -9.75 28.54
CA GLU A 122 -15.07 -9.74 27.83
C GLU A 122 -15.82 -8.40 27.98
N GLN A 123 -15.31 -7.50 28.82
CA GLN A 123 -15.90 -6.19 29.06
C GLN A 123 -15.36 -5.19 28.03
N ARG A 124 -16.27 -4.72 27.16
CA ARG A 124 -16.03 -3.60 26.24
C ARG A 124 -15.87 -2.28 26.98
#